data_AF-A0A510E5H5-F1
#
_entry.id   AF-A0A510E5H5-F1
#
_cell.length_a   1.000
_cell.length_b   1.000
_cell.length_c   1.000
_cell.angle_alpha   90.00
_cell.angle_beta   90.00
_cell.angle_gamma   90.00
#
_symmetry.space_group_name_H-M   'P 1'
#
loop_
_entity.id
_entity.type
_entity.pdbx_description
1 polymer ?
#
loop_
_entity_poly.entity_id
_entity_poly.type
_entity_poly.pdbx_seq_one_letter_code
_entity_poly.pdbx_strand_id
1 'polypeptide(L)'
;MREKQRRYKFGDYILRERKGRYYVYKLEYEDGNAKERYIGPLADVVQTYEKLKSGVLGGTPLIQGSSRGLNPGPLGPQYSDI
;
A
#
# COMPACT_ATOMS: atom_id res chain seq x y z
N MET A 1 12.57 -18.85 -17.88
CA MET A 1 12.54 -19.51 -16.56
C MET A 1 11.36 -18.95 -15.79
N ARG A 2 10.45 -19.77 -15.25
CA ARG A 2 9.33 -19.28 -14.43
C ARG A 2 9.91 -18.69 -13.15
N GLU A 3 9.95 -17.36 -13.03
CA GLU A 3 10.17 -16.70 -11.75
C GLU A 3 9.16 -17.30 -10.76
N LYS A 4 9.64 -18.08 -9.79
CA LYS A 4 8.81 -18.53 -8.67
C LYS A 4 8.34 -17.26 -7.97
N GLN A 5 7.13 -16.83 -8.27
CA GLN A 5 6.51 -15.68 -7.63
C GLN A 5 6.52 -15.96 -6.12
N ARG A 6 7.35 -15.22 -5.38
CA ARG A 6 7.49 -15.41 -3.93
C ARG A 6 6.23 -14.86 -3.27
N ARG A 7 5.36 -15.76 -2.83
CA ARG A 7 4.11 -15.48 -2.13
C ARG A 7 4.26 -15.93 -0.69
N TYR A 8 4.04 -15.00 0.24
CA TYR A 8 4.04 -15.28 1.68
C TYR A 8 2.64 -15.01 2.23
N LYS A 9 2.16 -15.84 3.15
CA LYS A 9 0.85 -15.71 3.80
C LYS A 9 1.04 -15.56 5.31
N PHE A 10 0.39 -14.58 5.91
CA PHE A 10 0.41 -14.29 7.35
C PHE A 10 -1.02 -14.03 7.83
N GLY A 11 -1.65 -15.03 8.43
CA GLY A 11 -3.07 -14.97 8.76
C GLY A 11 -3.90 -14.64 7.52
N ASP A 12 -4.66 -13.55 7.60
CA ASP A 12 -5.49 -13.02 6.52
C ASP A 12 -4.73 -12.09 5.58
N TYR A 13 -3.41 -11.93 5.70
CA TYR A 13 -2.62 -11.09 4.81
C TYR A 13 -1.74 -11.93 3.88
N ILE A 14 -1.56 -11.43 2.66
CA ILE A 14 -0.72 -12.04 1.64
C ILE A 14 0.27 -11.00 1.12
N LEU A 15 1.55 -11.37 1.10
CA LEU A 15 2.61 -10.60 0.46
C LEU A 15 2.97 -11.24 -0.86
N ARG A 16 3.03 -10.43 -1.91
CA ARG A 16 3.45 -10.84 -3.25
C ARG A 16 4.69 -10.07 -3.65
N GLU A 17 5.75 -10.78 -4.00
CA GLU A 17 6.93 -10.19 -4.62
C GLU A 17 6.72 -10.00 -6.12
N ARG A 18 6.98 -8.80 -6.61
CA ARG A 18 7.03 -8.49 -8.04
C ARG A 18 8.19 -7.55 -8.31
N LYS A 19 9.17 -7.99 -9.11
CA LYS A 19 10.37 -7.22 -9.47
C LYS A 19 11.10 -6.64 -8.24
N GLY A 20 11.29 -7.45 -7.20
CA GLY A 20 11.96 -7.04 -5.96
C GLY A 20 11.16 -6.11 -5.04
N ARG A 21 9.88 -5.85 -5.33
CA ARG A 21 8.97 -5.08 -4.46
C ARG A 21 7.90 -5.99 -3.88
N TYR A 22 7.57 -5.75 -2.61
CA TYR A 22 6.51 -6.48 -1.91
C TYR A 22 5.22 -5.67 -1.89
N TYR A 23 4.12 -6.37 -2.20
CA TYR A 23 2.77 -5.82 -2.25
C TYR A 23 1.88 -6.57 -1.26
N VAL A 24 1.12 -5.84 -0.48
CA VAL A 24 0.28 -6.36 0.60
C VAL A 24 -1.17 -6.48 0.12
N TYR A 25 -1.75 -7.64 0.38
CA TYR A 25 -3.15 -7.96 0.14
C TYR A 25 -3.77 -8.46 1.45
N LYS A 26 -5.06 -8.20 1.65
CA LYS A 26 -5.87 -8.78 2.72
C LYS A 26 -6.87 -9.76 2.10
N LEU A 27 -6.99 -10.93 2.69
CA LEU A 27 -7.98 -11.94 2.37
C LEU A 27 -9.22 -11.62 3.19
N GLU A 28 -10.30 -11.24 2.53
CA GLU A 28 -11.59 -10.99 3.13
C GLU A 28 -12.53 -12.12 2.71
N TYR A 29 -13.30 -12.67 3.65
CA TYR A 29 -14.28 -13.72 3.38
C TYR A 29 -15.66 -13.07 3.37
N GLU A 30 -16.25 -12.93 2.18
CA GLU A 30 -17.62 -12.44 1.99
C GLU A 30 -18.45 -13.62 1.45
N ASP A 31 -19.53 -13.99 2.15
CA ASP A 31 -20.46 -15.06 1.76
C ASP A 31 -19.77 -16.38 1.39
N GLY A 32 -18.78 -16.79 2.18
CA GLY A 32 -18.01 -18.03 1.96
C GLY A 32 -16.98 -17.97 0.82
N ASN A 33 -16.89 -16.84 0.12
CA ASN A 33 -15.91 -16.63 -0.95
C ASN A 33 -14.73 -15.81 -0.45
N ALA A 34 -13.52 -16.30 -0.71
CA ALA A 34 -12.29 -15.60 -0.37
C ALA A 34 -11.95 -14.55 -1.45
N LYS A 35 -11.91 -13.27 -1.06
CA LYS A 35 -11.60 -12.13 -1.91
C LYS A 35 -10.28 -11.50 -1.46
N GLU A 36 -9.37 -11.34 -2.40
CA GLU A 36 -8.09 -10.68 -2.14
C GLU A 36 -8.22 -9.17 -2.42
N ARG A 37 -8.15 -8.36 -1.36
CA ARG A 37 -8.15 -6.91 -1.43
C ARG A 37 -6.72 -6.38 -1.41
N TYR A 38 -6.35 -5.59 -2.41
CA TYR A 38 -5.07 -4.90 -2.42
C TYR A 38 -5.05 -3.77 -1.38
N ILE A 39 -4.00 -3.72 -0.55
CA ILE A 39 -3.82 -2.70 0.48
C ILE A 39 -2.80 -1.64 0.05
N GLY A 40 -1.67 -2.07 -0.52
CA GLY A 40 -0.59 -1.16 -0.92
C GLY A 40 0.78 -1.83 -1.01
N PRO A 41 1.82 -1.08 -1.41
CA PRO A 41 3.21 -1.51 -1.29
C PRO A 41 3.60 -1.67 0.20
N LEU A 42 4.40 -2.69 0.51
CA LEU A 42 4.81 -2.96 1.90
C LEU A 42 5.49 -1.77 2.58
N ALA A 43 6.39 -1.08 1.86
CA ALA A 43 7.11 0.08 2.41
C ALA A 43 6.15 1.20 2.85
N ASP A 44 5.14 1.51 2.03
CA ASP A 44 4.16 2.56 2.33
C ASP A 44 3.26 2.19 3.51
N VAL A 45 2.88 0.91 3.60
CA VAL A 45 2.08 0.38 4.72
C VAL A 45 2.86 0.49 6.03
N VAL A 46 4.14 0.08 6.05
CA VAL A 46 4.99 0.19 7.25
C VAL A 46 5.21 1.66 7.63
N GLN A 47 5.52 2.52 6.66
CA GLN A 47 5.72 3.95 6.93
C GLN A 47 4.45 4.59 7.53
N THR A 48 3.27 4.23 7.02
CA THR A 48 1.99 4.72 7.55
C THR A 48 1.77 4.24 8.98
N TYR A 49 2.06 2.96 9.27
CA TYR A 49 1.96 2.41 10.61
C TYR A 49 2.92 3.11 11.59
N GLU A 50 4.18 3.36 11.21
CA GLU A 50 5.14 4.07 12.05
C GLU A 50 4.72 5.50 12.35
N LYS A 51 4.20 6.22 11.34
CA LYS A 51 3.63 7.57 11.51
C LYS A 51 2.43 7.57 12.47
N LEU A 52 1.54 6.58 12.33
CA LEU A 52 0.36 6.43 13.21
C LEU A 52 0.78 6.10 14.64
N LYS A 53 1.73 5.16 14.82
CA LYS A 53 2.28 4.77 16.12
C LYS A 53 2.98 5.92 16.82
N SER A 54 3.67 6.77 16.07
CA SER A 54 4.37 7.95 16.59
C SER A 54 3.42 9.12 16.91
N GLY A 55 2.11 8.97 16.72
CA GLY A 55 1.12 10.01 16.97
C GLY A 55 1.15 11.18 15.98
N VAL A 56 1.89 11.05 14.88
CA VAL A 56 2.08 12.12 13.87
C VAL A 56 0.84 12.27 12.97
N LEU A 57 0.04 11.22 12.83
CA LEU A 57 -1.23 11.25 12.08
C LEU A 57 -2.41 11.30 13.04
N GLY A 58 -2.76 12.51 13.50
CA GLY A 58 -4.07 12.79 14.08
C GLY A 58 -5.14 12.74 12.99
N GLY A 59 -5.59 11.54 12.62
CA GLY A 59 -6.62 11.35 11.59
C GLY A 59 -6.52 9.98 10.94
N THR A 60 -7.67 9.33 10.82
CA THR A 60 -7.93 8.02 10.23
C THR A 60 -7.04 7.65 9.03
N PRO A 61 -6.62 6.38 8.88
CA PRO A 61 -5.93 5.94 7.68
C PRO A 61 -6.91 5.98 6.51
N LEU A 62 -6.84 7.03 5.71
CA LEU A 62 -7.37 7.06 4.37
C LEU A 62 -6.53 6.05 3.57
N ILE A 63 -6.98 4.78 3.55
CA ILE A 63 -6.69 3.86 2.45
C ILE A 63 -7.46 4.41 1.24
N GLN A 64 -7.04 5.58 0.76
CA GLN A 64 -7.52 6.18 -0.45
C GLN A 64 -6.83 5.38 -1.55
N GLY A 65 -7.62 4.59 -2.27
CA GLY A 65 -7.23 3.95 -3.52
C GLY A 65 -6.93 5.00 -4.58
N SER A 66 -5.95 5.86 -4.32
CA SER A 66 -5.43 6.82 -5.26
C SER A 66 -4.52 6.06 -6.21
N SER A 67 -5.07 5.73 -7.36
CA SER A 67 -4.37 5.75 -8.63
C SER A 67 -3.68 7.10 -8.82
N ARG A 68 -2.68 7.43 -8.00
CA ARG A 68 -1.78 8.55 -8.22
C ARG A 68 -0.69 8.00 -9.12
N GLY A 69 -0.86 8.28 -10.41
CA GLY A 69 0.10 7.97 -11.45
C GLY A 69 1.51 8.31 -10.98
N LEU A 70 2.40 7.33 -11.11
CA LEU A 70 3.83 7.47 -10.94
C LEU A 70 4.37 8.44 -12.00
N ASN A 71 4.22 9.74 -11.79
CA ASN A 71 4.92 10.76 -12.57
C ASN A 71 5.94 11.44 -11.65
N PRO A 72 7.25 11.28 -11.90
CA PRO A 72 8.28 12.01 -11.19
C PRO A 72 8.39 13.41 -11.79
N GLY A 73 7.52 14.32 -11.34
CA GLY A 73 7.63 15.76 -11.63
C GLY A 73 8.08 16.51 -10.37
N PRO A 74 9.00 17.49 -10.46
CA PRO A 74 9.48 18.20 -9.29
C PRO A 74 8.37 19.07 -8.66
N LEU A 75 8.23 18.98 -7.34
CA LEU A 75 7.40 19.87 -6.53
C LEU A 75 8.05 21.26 -6.50
N GLY A 76 7.67 22.13 -7.43
CA GLY A 76 7.98 23.55 -7.37
C GLY A 76 6.98 24.31 -6.48
N PRO A 77 7.43 25.31 -5.68
CA PRO A 77 6.55 26.09 -4.83
C PRO A 77 5.72 27.07 -5.67
N GLN A 78 4.39 27.09 -5.49
CA GLN A 78 3.52 28.10 -6.07
C GLN A 78 3.65 29.41 -5.27
N TYR A 79 4.31 30.40 -5.86
CA TYR A 79 4.10 31.80 -5.47
C TYR A 79 2.73 32.23 -5.98
N SER A 80 1.94 32.79 -5.07
CA SER A 80 0.66 33.43 -5.35
C SER A 80 0.92 34.86 -5.81
N ASP A 81 0.54 35.18 -7.04
CA ASP A 81 0.45 36.57 -7.51
C ASP A 81 -1.01 36.89 -7.86
N ILE A 82 -1.51 37.86 -7.07
CA ILE A 82 -2.50 38.93 -7.27
C ILE A 82 -3.33 38.87 -8.58
#